data_AF-A0A383D5Z6-F1
#
_entry.id   AF-A0A383D5Z6-F1
#
_cell.length_a   1.000
_cell.length_b   1.000
_cell.length_c   1.000
_cell.angle_alpha   90.00
_cell.angle_beta   90.00
_cell.angle_gamma   90.00
#
_symmetry.space_group_name_H-M   'P 1'
#
loop_
_entity.id
_entity.type
_entity.pdbx_description
1 polymer ?
#
loop_
_entity_poly.entity_id
_entity_poly.type
_entity_poly.pdbx_seq_one_letter_code
_entity_poly.pdbx_strand_id
1 'polypeptide(L)'
;MIFCYKFNFQLIKRKPLLSKIEQVEMLIALGKGDKYRLMNIRQSLESGKELFISDKDFLQDLIKTHLGDKIYQARIVSISEKPNLFCEECGSEISADEKFCTSCGTEKPEPSSP
;
A
#
# COMPACT_ATOMS: atom_id res chain seq x y z
N MET A 1 30.31 -16.79 -4.18
CA MET A 1 30.07 -15.44 -4.70
C MET A 1 28.98 -14.79 -3.86
N ILE A 2 29.39 -13.99 -2.87
CA ILE A 2 28.49 -13.30 -1.95
C ILE A 2 28.01 -12.07 -2.69
N PHE A 3 26.78 -12.09 -3.20
CA PHE A 3 26.18 -10.90 -3.80
C PHE A 3 26.03 -9.85 -2.71
N CYS A 4 26.93 -8.86 -2.73
CA CYS A 4 26.81 -7.63 -1.97
C CYS A 4 25.72 -6.80 -2.63
N TYR A 5 24.46 -7.06 -2.29
CA TYR A 5 23.34 -6.24 -2.76
C TYR A 5 23.51 -4.85 -2.15
N LYS A 6 23.66 -3.84 -3.01
CA LYS A 6 23.97 -2.44 -2.68
C LYS A 6 22.74 -1.74 -2.10
N PHE A 7 22.22 -2.26 -0.99
CA PHE A 7 21.05 -1.73 -0.29
C PHE A 7 21.46 -0.47 0.46
N ASN A 8 21.15 0.70 -0.12
CA ASN A 8 21.57 1.98 0.43
C ASN A 8 20.54 2.48 1.46
N PHE A 9 20.70 2.06 2.72
CA PHE A 9 19.77 2.33 3.82
C PHE A 9 19.42 3.82 4.01
N GLN A 10 20.28 4.74 3.58
CA GLN A 10 20.07 6.18 3.71
C GLN A 10 19.04 6.75 2.71
N LEU A 11 18.94 6.18 1.51
CA LEU A 11 18.02 6.67 0.45
C LEU A 11 16.56 6.29 0.73
N ILE A 12 16.34 5.21 1.46
CA ILE A 12 15.02 4.62 1.73
C ILE A 12 14.25 5.41 2.80
N LYS A 13 14.97 6.04 3.74
CA LYS A 13 14.37 6.91 4.77
C LYS A 13 13.56 8.08 4.18
N ARG A 14 13.77 8.42 2.90
CA ARG A 14 13.10 9.52 2.20
C ARG A 14 11.94 9.08 1.30
N LYS A 15 11.76 7.78 1.04
CA LYS A 15 10.66 7.30 0.20
C LYS A 15 9.42 7.04 1.06
N PRO A 16 8.25 7.61 0.72
CA PRO A 16 7.03 7.43 1.51
C PRO A 16 6.45 6.02 1.41
N LEU A 17 6.76 5.26 0.35
CA LEU A 17 6.30 3.89 0.16
C LEU A 17 7.42 3.03 -0.46
N LEU A 18 7.62 1.85 0.11
CA LEU A 18 8.64 0.88 -0.31
C LEU A 18 8.06 -0.13 -1.31
N SER A 19 8.73 -0.39 -2.43
CA SER A 19 8.33 -1.45 -3.37
C SER A 19 8.40 -2.84 -2.72
N LYS A 20 7.66 -3.83 -3.24
CA LYS A 20 7.71 -5.22 -2.74
C LYS A 20 9.14 -5.79 -2.73
N ILE A 21 9.93 -5.51 -3.77
CA ILE A 21 11.33 -5.96 -3.83
C ILE A 21 12.16 -5.29 -2.73
N GLU A 22 12.01 -3.97 -2.57
CA GLU A 22 12.73 -3.23 -1.54
C GLU A 22 12.31 -3.67 -0.11
N GLN A 23 11.05 -4.05 0.11
CA GLN A 23 10.56 -4.65 1.36
C GLN A 23 11.26 -5.98 1.66
N VAL A 24 11.37 -6.86 0.65
CA VAL A 24 12.07 -8.15 0.78
C VAL A 24 13.56 -7.92 1.07
N GLU A 25 14.22 -7.00 0.37
CA GLU A 25 15.62 -6.65 0.64
C GLU A 25 15.81 -6.09 2.05
N MET A 26 14.87 -5.27 2.54
CA MET A 26 14.89 -4.77 3.91
C MET A 26 14.76 -5.89 4.93
N LEU A 27 13.86 -6.85 4.70
CA LEU A 27 13.70 -8.03 5.58
C LEU A 27 14.98 -8.87 5.61
N ILE A 28 15.62 -9.09 4.46
CA ILE A 28 16.92 -9.79 4.36
C ILE A 28 18.01 -9.03 5.13
N ALA A 29 18.09 -7.71 4.96
CA ALA A 29 19.09 -6.87 5.64
C ALA A 29 18.87 -6.82 7.16
N LEU A 30 17.63 -6.85 7.62
CA LEU A 30 17.26 -6.93 9.03
C LEU A 30 17.40 -8.34 9.62
N GLY A 31 17.70 -9.35 8.79
CA GLY A 31 17.77 -10.75 9.19
C GLY A 31 16.43 -11.28 9.71
N LYS A 32 15.31 -10.81 9.16
CA LYS A 32 13.95 -11.19 9.58
C LYS A 32 13.34 -12.17 8.57
N GLY A 33 13.05 -13.38 9.02
CA GLY A 33 12.50 -14.46 8.20
C GLY A 33 13.56 -15.40 7.60
N ASP A 34 13.10 -16.42 6.88
CA ASP A 34 13.96 -17.37 6.18
C ASP A 34 14.65 -16.73 4.97
N LYS A 35 15.98 -16.70 4.99
CA LYS A 35 16.81 -16.04 3.97
C LYS A 35 16.66 -16.66 2.58
N TYR A 36 16.58 -17.99 2.50
CA TYR A 36 16.50 -18.69 1.22
C TYR A 36 15.14 -18.46 0.56
N ARG A 37 14.09 -18.51 1.37
CA ARG A 37 12.72 -18.21 0.95
C ARG A 37 12.59 -16.76 0.48
N LEU A 38 13.13 -15.80 1.22
CA LEU A 38 13.14 -14.39 0.81
C LEU A 38 13.92 -14.16 -0.49
N MET A 39 15.02 -14.87 -0.70
CA MET A 39 15.80 -14.78 -1.94
C MET A 39 15.02 -15.35 -3.15
N ASN A 40 14.32 -16.46 -2.97
CA ASN A 40 13.44 -17.02 -4.01
C ASN A 40 12.26 -16.09 -4.34
N ILE A 41 11.64 -15.49 -3.32
CA ILE A 41 10.58 -14.50 -3.48
C ILE A 41 11.09 -13.28 -4.24
N ARG A 42 12.27 -12.75 -3.88
CA ARG A 42 12.91 -11.64 -4.59
C ARG A 42 13.10 -11.98 -6.07
N GLN A 43 13.71 -13.13 -6.38
CA GLN A 43 13.96 -13.54 -7.77
C GLN A 43 12.66 -13.69 -8.56
N SER A 44 11.61 -14.21 -7.93
CA SER A 44 10.29 -14.33 -8.55
C SER A 44 9.70 -12.95 -8.86
N LEU A 45 9.82 -11.99 -7.92
CA LEU A 45 9.38 -10.61 -8.13
C LEU A 45 10.21 -9.89 -9.21
N GLU A 46 11.53 -10.09 -9.25
CA GLU A 46 12.43 -9.52 -10.28
C GLU A 46 12.12 -10.08 -11.68
N SER A 47 11.71 -11.35 -11.77
CA SER A 47 11.29 -11.98 -13.03
C SER A 47 9.82 -11.74 -13.39
N GLY A 48 9.09 -10.96 -12.58
CA GLY A 48 7.67 -10.66 -12.81
C GLY A 48 6.74 -11.87 -12.65
N LYS A 49 7.21 -12.95 -12.03
CA LYS A 49 6.41 -14.15 -11.77
C LYS A 49 5.47 -13.94 -10.59
N GLU A 50 4.32 -14.59 -10.64
CA GLU A 50 3.41 -14.61 -9.52
C GLU A 50 3.98 -15.40 -8.34
N LEU A 51 3.86 -14.84 -7.15
CA LEU A 51 4.22 -15.53 -5.92
C LEU A 51 3.17 -16.58 -5.55
N PHE A 52 3.63 -17.72 -5.04
CA PHE A 52 2.77 -18.72 -4.43
C PHE A 52 1.99 -18.11 -3.25
N ILE A 53 0.79 -18.62 -2.98
CA ILE A 53 -0.07 -18.13 -1.89
C ILE A 53 0.67 -18.18 -0.55
N SER A 54 1.36 -19.29 -0.28
CA SER A 54 2.19 -19.45 0.92
C SER A 54 3.27 -18.39 1.05
N ASP A 55 3.90 -17.99 -0.05
CA ASP A 55 4.95 -16.97 -0.08
C ASP A 55 4.39 -15.55 0.05
N LYS A 56 3.19 -15.32 -0.47
CA LYS A 56 2.43 -14.08 -0.26
C LYS A 56 2.11 -13.91 1.23
N ASP A 57 1.57 -14.95 1.87
CA ASP A 57 1.20 -14.92 3.30
C ASP A 57 2.44 -14.72 4.18
N PHE A 58 3.49 -15.51 3.92
CA PHE A 58 4.78 -15.37 4.61
C PHE A 58 5.35 -13.95 4.53
N LEU A 59 5.31 -13.34 3.33
CA LEU A 59 5.79 -11.98 3.14
C LEU A 59 4.89 -10.95 3.85
N GLN A 60 3.57 -11.12 3.78
CA GLN A 60 2.61 -10.24 4.47
C GLN A 60 2.82 -10.26 5.99
N ASP A 61 2.99 -11.44 6.59
CA ASP A 61 3.21 -11.58 8.04
C ASP A 61 4.51 -10.91 8.49
N LEU A 62 5.60 -11.08 7.74
CA LEU A 62 6.88 -10.43 8.05
C LEU A 62 6.79 -8.91 7.91
N ILE A 63 6.12 -8.42 6.86
CA ILE A 63 5.90 -7.00 6.65
C ILE A 63 5.07 -6.42 7.80
N LYS A 64 3.96 -7.07 8.16
CA LYS A 64 3.10 -6.62 9.25
C LYS A 64 3.84 -6.57 10.58
N THR A 65 4.66 -7.58 10.86
CA THR A 65 5.36 -7.74 12.14
C THR A 65 6.58 -6.83 12.29
N HIS A 66 7.35 -6.62 11.21
CA HIS A 66 8.64 -5.95 11.29
C HIS A 66 8.71 -4.61 10.57
N LEU A 67 7.79 -4.36 9.65
CA LEU A 67 7.69 -3.13 8.86
C LEU A 67 6.36 -2.39 9.10
N GLY A 68 5.47 -2.94 9.94
CA GLY A 68 4.15 -2.39 10.26
C GLY A 68 4.21 -0.91 10.64
N ASP A 69 5.04 -0.53 11.61
CA ASP A 69 5.14 0.86 12.07
C ASP A 69 5.62 1.85 10.99
N LYS A 70 6.31 1.38 9.94
CA LYS A 70 6.79 2.22 8.81
C LYS A 70 5.82 2.25 7.64
N ILE A 71 4.95 1.25 7.49
CA ILE A 71 3.99 1.13 6.38
C ILE A 71 2.59 1.66 6.79
N TYR A 72 2.22 1.58 8.07
CA TYR A 72 0.97 2.15 8.58
C TYR A 72 0.91 3.68 8.43
N GLN A 73 2.05 4.38 8.55
CA GLN A 73 2.10 5.84 8.33
C GLN A 73 1.86 6.24 6.86
N ALA A 74 2.12 5.35 5.89
CA ALA A 74 1.90 5.62 4.48
C ALA A 74 0.45 5.35 4.04
N ARG A 75 -0.20 4.34 4.63
CA ARG A 75 -1.61 3.99 4.33
C ARG A 75 -2.64 4.85 5.05
N ILE A 76 -2.35 5.33 6.27
CA ILE A 76 -3.29 6.25 6.97
C ILE A 76 -3.42 7.60 6.24
N VAL A 77 -2.43 7.98 5.42
CA VAL A 77 -2.54 9.17 4.55
C VAL A 77 -3.36 8.92 3.28
N SER A 78 -3.59 7.66 2.88
CA SER A 78 -4.21 7.33 1.58
C SER A 78 -5.55 6.58 1.64
N ILE A 79 -5.95 6.05 2.80
CA ILE A 79 -7.30 5.51 3.04
C ILE A 79 -7.96 6.35 4.14
N SER A 80 -8.42 7.55 3.76
CA SER A 80 -9.57 8.19 4.38
C SER A 80 -10.74 7.90 3.44
N GLU A 81 -11.39 6.76 3.64
CA GLU A 81 -12.62 6.35 2.95
C GLU A 81 -13.79 7.26 3.34
N LYS A 82 -13.80 8.47 2.79
CA LYS A 82 -15.04 9.18 2.49
C LYS A 82 -15.15 9.18 0.97
N PRO A 83 -16.17 8.56 0.36
CA PRO A 83 -16.45 8.83 -1.04
C PRO A 83 -16.83 10.32 -1.10
N ASN A 84 -15.90 11.15 -1.54
CA ASN A 84 -16.19 12.54 -1.83
C ASN A 84 -17.03 12.51 -3.10
N LEU A 85 -18.35 12.59 -2.94
CA LEU A 85 -19.26 12.74 -4.07
C LEU A 85 -19.12 14.18 -4.55
N PHE A 86 -19.09 14.39 -5.86
CA PHE A 86 -19.13 15.75 -6.41
C PHE A 86 -20.52 16.03 -6.95
N CYS A 87 -21.01 17.25 -6.73
CA CYS A 87 -22.28 17.70 -7.29
C CYS A 87 -22.19 17.78 -8.82
N GLU A 88 -23.12 17.14 -9.53
CA GLU A 88 -23.15 17.19 -10.99
C GLU A 88 -23.53 18.58 -11.53
N GLU A 89 -24.26 19.37 -10.74
CA GLU A 89 -24.73 20.71 -11.15
C GLU A 89 -23.68 21.81 -10.94
N CYS A 90 -22.88 21.75 -9.86
CA CYS A 90 -21.94 22.81 -9.53
C CYS A 90 -20.50 22.36 -9.29
N GLY A 91 -20.23 21.05 -9.34
CA GLY A 91 -18.90 20.47 -9.11
C GLY A 91 -18.40 20.56 -7.66
N SER A 92 -19.23 21.00 -6.71
CA SER A 92 -18.82 21.10 -5.30
C SER A 92 -18.72 19.72 -4.64
N GLU A 93 -17.78 19.58 -3.72
CA GLU A 93 -17.60 18.37 -2.91
C GLU A 93 -18.77 18.22 -1.91
N ILE A 94 -19.50 17.11 -2.00
CA ILE A 94 -20.60 16.70 -1.13
C ILE A 94 -20.10 15.57 -0.24
N SER A 95 -20.24 15.73 1.07
CA SER A 95 -19.90 14.67 2.00
C SER A 95 -20.97 13.57 2.02
N ALA A 96 -20.57 12.33 2.33
CA ALA A 96 -21.47 11.16 2.29
C ALA A 96 -22.70 11.25 3.23
N ASP A 97 -22.64 12.08 4.27
CA ASP A 97 -23.72 12.31 5.25
C ASP A 97 -24.70 13.42 4.81
N GLU A 98 -24.36 14.21 3.79
CA GLU A 98 -25.19 15.33 3.33
C GLU A 98 -26.20 14.86 2.28
N LYS A 99 -27.47 15.21 2.50
CA LYS A 99 -28.57 14.90 1.57
C LYS A 99 -28.67 15.90 0.40
N PHE A 100 -28.03 17.07 0.56
CA PHE A 100 -28.07 18.18 -0.39
C PHE A 100 -26.68 18.79 -0.51
N CYS A 101 -26.36 19.33 -1.70
CA CYS A 101 -25.16 20.11 -1.92
C CYS A 101 -25.22 21.41 -1.10
N THR A 102 -24.23 21.64 -0.24
CA THR A 102 -24.15 22.86 0.59
C THR A 102 -23.82 24.12 -0.21
N SER A 103 -23.26 23.98 -1.42
CA SER A 103 -22.92 25.12 -2.28
C SER A 103 -24.08 25.61 -3.15
N CYS A 104 -24.89 24.70 -3.70
CA CYS A 104 -25.94 25.06 -4.66
C CYS A 104 -27.36 24.66 -4.25
N GLY A 105 -27.52 23.88 -3.18
CA GLY A 105 -28.81 23.40 -2.70
C GLY A 105 -29.41 22.23 -3.49
N THR A 106 -28.72 21.73 -4.53
CA THR A 106 -29.17 20.57 -5.32
C THR A 106 -29.19 19.31 -4.45
N GLU A 107 -30.28 18.55 -4.50
CA GLU A 107 -30.38 17.23 -3.86
C GLU A 107 -29.41 16.23 -4.47
N LYS A 108 -28.82 15.36 -3.65
CA LYS A 108 -27.93 14.32 -4.18
C LYS A 108 -28.73 13.34 -5.04
N PRO A 109 -28.19 12.81 -6.15
CA PRO A 109 -28.84 11.72 -6.87
C PRO A 109 -28.88 10.48 -5.97
N GLU A 110 -30.07 9.91 -5.75
CA GLU A 110 -30.21 8.67 -4.99
C GLU A 110 -29.55 7.52 -5.78
N PRO A 111 -28.73 6.66 -5.15
CA PRO A 111 -28.23 5.47 -5.81
C PRO A 111 -29.41 4.52 -6.06
N SER A 112 -29.87 4.46 -7.30
CA SER A 112 -30.84 3.47 -7.75
C SER A 112 -30.20 2.09 -7.69
N SER A 113 -30.52 1.34 -6.64
CA SER A 113 -30.19 -0.09 -6.52
C SER A 113 -31.13 -0.92 -7.41
N PRO A 114 -30.64 -1.73 -8.36
CA PRO A 114 -31.38 -2.86 -8.91
C PRO A 114 -31.44 -4.05 -7.96
#